data_AF-A0A966MEC4-F1
#
_entry.id   AF-A0A966MEC4-F1
#
_cell.length_a   1.000
_cell.length_b   1.000
_cell.length_c   1.000
_cell.angle_alpha   90.00
_cell.angle_beta   90.00
_cell.angle_gamma   90.00
#
_symmetry.space_group_name_H-M   'P 1'
#
loop_
_entity.id
_entity.type
_entity.pdbx_description
1 polymer ?
#
loop_
_entity_poly.entity_id
_entity_poly.type
_entity_poly.pdbx_seq_one_letter_code
_entity_poly.pdbx_strand_id
1 'polypeptide(L)' 'MSRGQYPSTRMRRNRNRAFSRRLVAENRLDTADLIWPLFVIEGHDMAEPVAAMPGVFRYSIDRLLQQ' A
#
# COMPACT_ATOMS: atom_id res chain seq x y z
N MET A 1 8.17 30.00 -13.48
CA MET A 1 6.80 30.06 -14.05
C MET A 1 5.82 30.44 -12.95
N SER A 2 5.20 31.61 -13.03
CA SER A 2 4.13 31.99 -12.10
C SER A 2 2.86 31.21 -12.46
N ARG A 3 2.28 30.47 -11.51
CA ARG A 3 0.93 29.90 -11.68
C ARG A 3 -0.04 31.06 -11.85
N GLY A 4 -1.01 30.97 -12.76
CA GLY A 4 -1.93 32.08 -13.01
C GLY A 4 -2.69 32.51 -11.74
N GLN A 5 -3.15 33.76 -11.68
CA GLN A 5 -3.86 34.30 -10.52
C GLN A 5 -5.32 33.80 -10.48
N TYR A 6 -5.93 33.78 -9.30
CA TYR A 6 -7.38 33.67 -9.21
C TYR A 6 -8.04 34.89 -9.88
N PRO A 7 -9.13 34.76 -10.66
CA PRO A 7 -9.95 33.57 -10.89
C PRO A 7 -9.56 32.74 -12.13
N SER A 8 -8.55 33.15 -12.89
CA SER A 8 -8.16 32.50 -14.15
C SER A 8 -7.64 31.08 -13.91
N THR A 9 -6.78 30.90 -12.91
CA THR A 9 -6.33 29.59 -12.43
C THR A 9 -7.05 29.22 -11.14
N ARG A 10 -7.77 28.09 -11.17
CA ARG A 10 -8.48 27.53 -10.03
C ARG A 10 -8.10 26.06 -9.87
N MET A 11 -7.17 25.77 -8.96
CA MET A 11 -6.68 24.40 -8.71
C MET A 11 -7.78 23.41 -8.30
N ARG A 12 -8.91 23.91 -7.81
CA ARG A 12 -10.10 23.10 -7.49
C ARG A 12 -10.80 22.51 -8.72
N ARG A 13 -10.57 23.03 -9.94
CA ARG A 13 -11.16 22.49 -11.18
C ARG A 13 -10.75 21.03 -11.39
N ASN A 14 -9.45 20.73 -11.28
CA ASN A 14 -8.94 19.36 -11.41
C ASN A 14 -9.37 18.42 -10.26
N ARG A 15 -9.82 18.99 -9.14
CA ARG A 15 -10.27 18.23 -7.96
C ARG A 15 -11.77 17.93 -7.95
N ASN A 16 -12.54 18.47 -8.90
CA ASN A 16 -14.01 18.37 -8.89
C ASN A 16 -14.49 16.93 -9.13
N ARG A 17 -13.99 16.28 -10.18
CA ARG A 17 -14.45 14.94 -10.60
C ARG A 17 -13.38 13.88 -10.39
N ALA A 18 -13.80 12.65 -10.09
CA ALA A 18 -12.89 11.52 -9.87
C ALA A 18 -11.98 11.23 -11.08
N PHE A 19 -12.53 11.30 -12.30
CA PHE A 19 -11.73 11.07 -13.51
C PHE A 19 -10.62 12.13 -13.66
N SER A 20 -10.92 13.40 -13.35
CA SER A 20 -9.95 14.49 -13.46
C SER A 20 -8.82 14.34 -12.44
N ARG A 21 -9.14 13.92 -11.21
CA ARG A 21 -8.13 13.61 -10.19
C ARG A 21 -7.23 12.46 -10.60
N ARG A 22 -7.79 11.40 -11.20
CA ARG A 22 -7.00 10.26 -11.72
C ARG A 22 -6.09 10.65 -12.87
N LEU A 23 -6.55 11.53 -13.77
CA LEU A 23 -5.77 11.98 -14.93
C LEU A 23 -4.54 12.82 -14.55
N VAL A 24 -4.62 13.58 -13.45
CA VAL A 24 -3.53 14.46 -12.98
C VAL A 24 -2.76 13.89 -11.78
N ALA A 25 -3.04 12.65 -11.38
CA ALA A 25 -2.36 12.05 -10.23
C ALA A 25 -0.87 11.84 -10.54
N GLU A 26 0.00 12.35 -9.67
CA GLU A 26 1.46 12.30 -9.87
C GLU A 26 2.07 10.95 -9.48
N ASN A 27 1.44 10.26 -8.53
CA ASN A 27 1.92 8.98 -8.00
C ASN A 27 0.80 7.94 -8.02
N ARG A 28 1.19 6.68 -8.22
CA ARG A 28 0.35 5.50 -8.06
C ARG A 28 1.17 4.46 -7.29
N LEU A 29 0.48 3.70 -6.44
CA LEU A 29 1.04 2.54 -5.78
C LEU A 29 0.49 1.31 -6.51
N ASP A 30 1.39 0.42 -6.92
CA ASP A 30 1.08 -0.86 -7.53
C ASP A 30 1.58 -2.01 -6.64
N THR A 31 1.06 -3.21 -6.87
CA THR A 31 1.57 -4.41 -6.16
C THR A 31 3.03 -4.70 -6.46
N ALA A 32 3.55 -4.24 -7.60
CA ALA A 32 4.96 -4.33 -7.93
C ALA A 32 5.87 -3.51 -6.99
N ASP A 33 5.32 -2.52 -6.28
CA ASP A 33 6.06 -1.68 -5.32
C ASP A 33 6.15 -2.32 -3.92
N LEU A 34 5.49 -3.47 -3.71
CA LEU A 34 5.34 -4.08 -2.39
C LEU A 34 6.33 -5.22 -2.16
N ILE A 35 6.97 -5.22 -1.00
CA ILE A 35 7.74 -6.34 -0.46
C ILE A 35 7.02 -6.85 0.78
N TRP A 36 6.76 -8.16 0.85
CA TRP A 36 6.09 -8.78 1.99
C TRP A 36 7.08 -9.53 2.89
N PRO A 37 7.48 -8.95 4.03
CA PRO A 37 8.35 -9.64 4.98
C PRO A 37 7.58 -10.73 5.74
N LEU A 38 8.18 -11.92 5.82
CA LEU A 38 7.60 -13.11 6.46
C LEU A 38 8.55 -13.62 7.56
N PHE A 39 7.99 -14.02 8.70
CA PHE A 39 8.76 -14.56 9.82
C PHE A 39 8.67 -16.10 9.82
N VAL A 40 9.83 -16.75 9.78
CA VAL A 40 9.93 -18.22 9.74
C VAL A 40 10.46 -18.74 11.07
N ILE A 41 9.84 -19.82 11.56
CA ILE A 41 10.29 -20.59 12.73
C ILE A 41 10.47 -22.06 12.35
N GLU A 42 11.30 -22.76 13.12
CA GLU A 42 11.40 -24.21 13.01
C GLU A 42 10.13 -24.90 13.52
N GLY A 43 9.87 -26.11 13.03
CA GLY A 43 8.72 -26.92 13.42
C GLY A 43 7.88 -27.39 12.24
N HIS A 44 6.72 -27.98 12.55
CA HIS A 44 5.73 -28.44 11.58
C HIS A 44 4.35 -28.02 12.04
N ASP A 45 3.52 -27.57 11.11
CA ASP A 45 2.15 -27.11 11.38
C ASP A 45 2.05 -25.94 12.38
N MET A 46 3.06 -25.05 12.40
CA MET A 46 3.14 -23.96 13.38
C MET A 46 2.71 -22.61 12.81
N ALA A 47 1.94 -21.88 13.62
CA ALA A 47 1.56 -20.49 13.41
C ALA A 47 1.47 -19.76 14.76
N GLU A 48 2.49 -18.96 15.08
CA GLU A 48 2.57 -18.23 16.35
C GLU A 48 2.30 -16.73 16.16
N PRO A 49 1.32 -16.14 16.85
CA PRO A 49 1.08 -14.71 16.75
C PRO A 49 2.22 -13.89 17.36
N VAL A 50 2.63 -12.82 16.68
CA VAL A 50 3.56 -11.85 17.24
C VAL A 50 2.76 -10.80 18.01
N ALA A 51 2.73 -10.90 19.34
CA ALA A 51 1.87 -10.05 20.18
C ALA A 51 2.06 -8.53 19.96
N ALA A 52 3.28 -8.09 19.65
CA ALA A 52 3.59 -6.69 19.36
C ALA A 52 3.15 -6.23 17.96
N MET A 53 2.82 -7.17 17.06
CA MET A 53 2.44 -6.91 15.67
C MET A 53 1.10 -7.60 15.36
N PRO A 54 -0.04 -7.00 15.70
CA PRO A 54 -1.35 -7.60 15.45
C PRO A 54 -1.56 -7.96 13.99
N GLY A 55 -2.02 -9.19 13.73
CA GLY A 55 -2.21 -9.73 12.37
C GLY A 55 -0.94 -10.33 11.75
N VAL A 56 0.20 -10.26 12.43
CA VAL A 56 1.45 -10.88 11.99
C VAL A 56 1.74 -12.13 12.80
N PHE A 57 2.19 -13.17 12.10
CA PHE A 57 2.50 -14.47 12.67
C PHE A 57 3.88 -14.93 12.24
N ARG A 58 4.45 -15.84 13.01
CA ARG A 58 5.60 -16.66 12.64
C ARG A 58 5.08 -18.01 12.18
N TYR A 59 5.53 -18.46 11.02
CA TYR A 59 5.07 -19.71 10.43
C TYR A 59 6.21 -20.72 10.34
N SER A 60 5.89 -22.00 10.47
CA SER A 60 6.76 -23.05 9.94
C SER A 60 6.76 -23.02 8.42
N ILE A 61 7.80 -23.57 7.79
CA ILE A 61 7.97 -23.52 6.32
C ILE A 61 6.77 -24.13 5.59
N ASP A 62 6.22 -25.24 6.09
CA ASP A 62 5.06 -25.92 5.51
C ASP A 62 3.78 -25.08 5.57
N ARG A 63 3.54 -24.36 6.68
CA ARG A 63 2.41 -23.44 6.81
C ARG A 63 2.60 -22.19 5.97
N LEU A 64 3.83 -21.70 5.85
CA LEU A 64 4.13 -20.53 5.04
C LEU A 64 3.81 -20.74 3.55
N LEU A 65 4.06 -21.95 3.03
CA LEU A 65 3.79 -22.28 1.62
C LEU A 65 2.28 -22.35 1.27
N GLN A 66 1.39 -22.36 2.28
CA GLN A 66 -0.06 -22.36 2.08
C GLN A 66 -0.68 -20.95 2.06
N GLN A 67 0.14 -19.91 2.31
CA GLN A 67 -0.30 -18.52 2.39
C GLN A 67 -0.39 -17.83 1.03
#